data_AF-A0A534M004-F1
#
_entry.id   AF-A0A534M004-F1
#
_cell.length_a   1.000
_cell.length_b   1.000
_cell.length_c   1.000
_cell.angle_alpha   90.00
_cell.angle_beta   90.00
_cell.angle_gamma   90.00
#
_symmetry.space_group_name_H-M   'P 1'
#
loop_
_entity.id
_entity.type
_entity.pdbx_description
1 polymer ?
#
loop_
_entity_poly.entity_id
_entity_poly.type
_entity_poly.pdbx_seq_one_letter_code
_entity_poly.pdbx_strand_id
1 'polypeptide(L)'
;MHSTDWSRLLTERQREVLSIVVENKVYRNRDSKISELAAQMGIAPAAVAKHLLEIEKEALLQVVVTPSEQGKRLYERLELEPRPEKRQTSEVLDPQKVEILHFLQDHPDASVNEIVEEMGFSEYTVVNCLRVLTAVRLVTKQRGPALRRGVPPYVYRTTAHGEDLAGRFPAEATA
;
A
#
# COMPACT_ATOMS: atom_id res chain seq x y z
N MET A 1 13.99 28.15 -14.44
CA MET A 1 14.51 29.52 -14.18
C MET A 1 13.43 30.23 -13.36
N HIS A 2 13.58 30.62 -12.09
CA HIS A 2 14.75 30.87 -11.24
C HIS A 2 14.55 30.17 -9.89
N SER A 3 15.44 29.25 -9.51
CA SER A 3 15.61 28.95 -8.08
C SER A 3 16.39 30.13 -7.52
N THR A 4 15.70 31.02 -6.82
CA THR A 4 16.34 32.09 -6.07
C THR A 4 17.17 31.40 -4.99
N ASP A 5 18.46 31.32 -5.22
CA ASP A 5 19.49 30.74 -4.36
C ASP A 5 19.66 31.60 -3.09
N TRP A 6 18.56 31.79 -2.35
CA TRP A 6 18.45 32.63 -1.16
C TRP A 6 19.33 32.10 -0.03
N SER A 7 19.67 30.81 -0.10
CA SER A 7 20.70 30.16 0.71
C SER A 7 22.06 30.90 0.66
N ARG A 8 22.37 31.63 -0.42
CA ARG A 8 23.60 32.46 -0.55
C ARG A 8 23.55 33.76 0.25
N LEU A 9 22.36 34.24 0.62
CA LEU A 9 22.17 35.42 1.46
C LEU A 9 22.32 35.11 2.95
N LEU A 10 22.37 33.83 3.30
CA LEU A 10 22.59 33.37 4.67
C LEU A 10 24.07 33.37 5.01
N THR A 11 24.41 33.69 6.26
CA THR A 11 25.75 33.49 6.79
C THR A 11 26.02 32.00 6.99
N GLU A 12 27.30 31.63 7.08
CA GLU A 12 27.72 30.24 7.31
C GLU A 12 27.10 29.67 8.59
N ARG A 13 27.05 30.48 9.65
CA ARG A 13 26.39 30.12 10.91
C ARG A 13 24.88 29.93 10.76
N GLN A 14 24.20 30.73 9.94
CA GLN A 14 22.77 30.59 9.66
C GLN A 14 22.47 29.31 8.86
N ARG A 15 23.34 28.95 7.92
CA ARG A 15 23.24 27.68 7.18
C ARG A 15 23.41 26.47 8.09
N GLU A 16 24.38 26.51 8.98
CA GLU A 16 24.65 25.44 9.96
C GLU A 16 23.44 25.23 10.91
N VAL A 17 22.89 26.31 11.45
CA VAL A 17 21.70 26.27 12.32
C VAL A 17 20.48 25.70 11.58
N LEU A 18 20.28 26.08 10.31
CA LEU A 18 19.20 25.53 9.48
C LEU A 18 19.37 24.03 9.22
N SER A 19 20.59 23.56 8.95
CA SER A 19 20.88 22.12 8.79
C SER A 19 20.49 21.34 10.05
N ILE A 20 20.92 21.84 11.22
CA ILE A 20 20.64 21.20 12.51
C ILE A 20 19.13 21.14 12.80
N VAL A 21 18.38 22.21 12.50
CA VAL A 21 16.93 22.27 12.75
C VAL A 21 16.14 21.31 11.85
N VAL A 22 16.57 21.17 10.58
CA VAL A 22 15.96 20.25 9.61
C VAL A 22 16.30 18.80 9.95
N GLU A 23 17.57 18.49 10.21
CA GLU A 23 18.03 17.15 10.59
C GLU A 23 17.32 16.62 11.84
N ASN A 24 17.13 17.49 12.84
CA ASN A 24 16.49 17.11 14.11
C ASN A 24 14.95 17.27 14.12
N LYS A 25 14.32 17.64 12.99
CA LYS A 25 12.85 17.82 12.84
C LYS A 25 12.21 18.72 13.90
N VAL A 26 12.96 19.69 14.42
CA VAL A 26 12.58 20.50 15.60
C VAL A 26 11.45 21.50 15.29
N TYR A 27 11.18 21.77 14.01
CA TYR A 27 10.12 22.67 13.56
C TYR A 27 8.69 22.09 13.68
N ARG A 28 8.54 20.79 14.01
CA ARG A 28 7.22 20.13 14.15
C ARG A 28 6.62 20.19 15.56
N ASN A 29 7.40 20.57 16.58
CA ASN A 29 6.94 20.63 17.96
C ASN A 29 6.30 22.00 18.28
N ARG A 30 5.27 22.00 19.15
CA ARG A 30 4.64 23.23 19.69
C ARG A 30 5.61 24.13 20.46
N ASP A 31 6.75 23.57 20.90
CA ASP A 31 7.87 24.28 21.55
C ASP A 31 8.95 24.73 20.56
N SER A 32 8.56 25.12 19.35
CA SER A 32 9.51 25.49 18.31
C SER A 32 9.98 26.94 18.48
N LYS A 33 11.31 27.14 18.48
CA LYS A 33 11.99 28.45 18.53
C LYS A 33 11.79 29.33 17.28
N ILE A 34 10.69 29.11 16.54
CA ILE A 34 10.37 29.78 15.27
C ILE A 34 10.28 31.30 15.47
N SER A 35 9.77 31.76 16.61
CA SER A 35 9.70 33.19 16.94
C SER A 35 11.08 33.82 17.18
N GLU A 36 12.02 33.10 17.80
CA GLU A 36 13.39 33.58 18.01
C GLU A 36 14.17 33.63 16.67
N LEU A 37 14.01 32.60 15.84
CA LEU A 37 14.56 32.54 14.48
C LEU A 37 14.00 33.66 13.59
N ALA A 38 12.69 33.90 13.66
CA ALA A 38 12.04 35.00 12.95
C ALA A 38 12.59 36.37 13.34
N ALA A 39 12.82 36.59 14.64
CA ALA A 39 13.41 37.82 15.16
C ALA A 39 14.87 38.01 14.71
N GLN A 40 15.68 36.94 14.71
CA GLN A 40 17.07 36.99 14.24
C GLN A 40 17.20 37.21 12.73
N MET A 41 16.22 36.74 11.96
CA MET A 41 16.20 36.85 10.49
C MET A 41 15.43 38.08 10.00
N GLY A 42 14.75 38.82 10.89
CA GLY A 42 13.98 40.03 10.55
C GLY A 42 12.76 39.76 9.67
N ILE A 43 12.20 38.55 9.71
CA ILE A 43 11.07 38.13 8.87
C ILE A 43 9.93 37.59 9.72
N ALA A 44 8.71 37.58 9.17
CA ALA A 44 7.53 37.10 9.90
C ALA A 44 7.65 35.59 10.22
N PRO A 45 7.26 35.14 11.43
CA PRO A 45 7.32 33.72 11.82
C PRO A 45 6.62 32.76 10.85
N ALA A 46 5.52 33.19 10.24
CA ALA A 46 4.79 32.41 9.23
C ALA A 46 5.61 32.18 7.95
N ALA A 47 6.45 33.16 7.56
CA ALA A 47 7.35 33.03 6.43
C ALA A 47 8.49 32.05 6.73
N VAL A 48 9.02 32.06 7.96
CA VAL A 48 10.03 31.09 8.42
C VAL A 48 9.49 29.66 8.33
N ALA A 49 8.28 29.41 8.83
CA ALA A 49 7.65 28.09 8.79
C ALA A 49 7.42 27.61 7.34
N LYS A 50 6.99 28.51 6.45
CA LYS A 50 6.79 28.21 5.02
C LYS A 50 8.12 27.84 4.33
N HIS A 51 9.19 28.61 4.59
CA HIS A 51 10.50 28.34 3.99
C HIS A 51 11.13 27.05 4.53
N LEU A 52 10.93 26.72 5.80
CA LEU A 52 11.37 25.43 6.36
C LEU A 52 10.66 24.25 5.69
N LEU A 53 9.36 24.37 5.40
CA LEU A 53 8.60 23.35 4.66
C LEU A 53 9.04 23.24 3.20
N GLU A 54 9.40 24.35 2.55
CA GLU A 54 9.94 24.36 1.19
C GLU A 54 11.31 23.68 1.13
N ILE A 55 12.19 23.93 2.11
CA ILE A 55 13.50 23.26 2.25
C ILE A 55 13.33 21.76 2.52
N GLU A 56 12.41 21.36 3.41
CA GLU A 56 12.13 19.94 3.64
C GLU A 56 11.64 19.26 2.36
N LYS A 57 10.76 19.92 1.60
CA LYS A 57 10.24 19.39 0.34
C LYS A 57 11.34 19.25 -0.72
N GLU A 58 12.25 20.21 -0.85
CA GLU A 58 13.40 20.10 -1.75
C GLU A 58 14.42 19.06 -1.29
N ALA A 59 14.69 18.96 0.02
CA ALA A 59 15.57 17.95 0.59
C ALA A 59 15.02 16.53 0.39
N LEU A 60 13.71 16.32 0.56
CA LEU A 60 13.04 15.04 0.26
C LEU A 60 13.10 14.67 -1.22
N LEU A 61 13.13 15.65 -2.13
CA LEU A 61 13.28 15.44 -3.58
C LEU A 61 14.72 15.12 -3.98
N GLN A 62 15.71 15.48 -3.16
CA GLN A 62 17.12 15.15 -3.37
C GLN A 62 17.58 13.86 -2.67
N VAL A 63 16.68 13.14 -1.99
CA VAL A 63 16.99 11.82 -1.45
C VAL A 63 17.22 10.86 -2.62
N VAL A 64 18.47 10.73 -3.03
CA VAL A 64 18.93 9.58 -3.81
C VAL A 64 18.79 8.38 -2.88
N VAL A 65 17.72 7.61 -3.10
CA VAL A 65 17.54 6.32 -2.43
C VAL A 65 18.63 5.39 -2.97
N THR A 66 19.79 5.38 -2.32
CA THR A 66 20.77 4.32 -2.53
C THR A 66 20.16 3.04 -1.96
N PRO A 67 19.93 2.01 -2.79
CA PRO A 67 19.43 0.73 -2.30
C PRO A 67 20.44 0.19 -1.27
N SER A 68 19.96 -0.25 -0.11
CA SER A 68 20.85 -0.86 0.89
C SER A 68 21.56 -2.06 0.28
N GLU A 69 22.81 -2.34 0.68
CA GLU A 69 23.56 -3.52 0.20
C GLU A 69 22.82 -4.84 0.53
N GLN A 70 22.06 -4.88 1.64
CA GLN A 70 21.16 -6.00 1.93
C GLN A 70 19.98 -6.08 0.94
N GLY A 71 19.42 -4.93 0.56
CA GLY A 71 18.38 -4.83 -0.48
C GLY A 71 18.91 -5.24 -1.85
N LYS A 72 20.11 -4.79 -2.25
CA LYS A 72 20.78 -5.25 -3.47
C LYS A 72 21.00 -6.76 -3.46
N ARG A 73 21.50 -7.34 -2.37
CA ARG A 73 21.64 -8.80 -2.24
C ARG A 73 20.30 -9.54 -2.33
N LEU A 74 19.20 -8.91 -1.91
CA LEU A 74 17.85 -9.46 -2.06
C LEU A 74 17.40 -9.42 -3.52
N TYR A 75 17.69 -8.32 -4.24
CA TYR A 75 17.45 -8.21 -5.68
C TYR A 75 18.38 -9.12 -6.50
N GLU A 76 19.64 -9.27 -6.15
CA GLU A 76 20.58 -10.19 -6.79
C GLU A 76 20.14 -11.65 -6.59
N ARG A 77 19.62 -12.02 -5.40
CA ARG A 77 18.98 -13.33 -5.20
C ARG A 77 17.72 -13.51 -6.05
N LEU A 78 16.93 -12.46 -6.24
CA LEU A 78 15.77 -12.46 -7.12
C LEU A 78 16.14 -12.49 -8.61
N GLU A 79 17.30 -11.95 -9.00
CA GLU A 79 17.84 -12.00 -10.36
C GLU A 79 18.46 -13.36 -10.69
N LEU A 80 18.97 -14.08 -9.69
CA LEU A 80 19.62 -15.39 -9.87
C LEU A 80 18.66 -16.58 -9.92
N GLU A 81 17.44 -16.44 -9.41
CA GLU A 81 16.42 -17.46 -9.53
C GLU A 81 15.37 -17.03 -10.55
N PRO A 82 15.23 -17.70 -11.71
CA PRO A 82 14.08 -17.44 -12.57
C PRO A 82 12.82 -17.60 -11.73
N ARG A 83 11.98 -16.55 -11.71
CA ARG A 83 10.70 -16.55 -10.99
C ARG A 83 10.01 -17.88 -11.27
N PRO A 84 9.74 -18.73 -10.26
CA PRO A 84 9.16 -20.04 -10.53
C PRO A 84 7.80 -19.79 -11.20
N GLU A 85 7.67 -20.20 -12.46
CA GLU A 85 6.52 -19.86 -13.29
C GLU A 85 5.19 -20.41 -12.73
N LYS A 86 5.25 -21.39 -11.81
CA LYS A 86 4.09 -22.21 -11.43
C LYS A 86 4.02 -22.66 -9.95
N ARG A 87 4.55 -21.91 -8.97
CA ARG A 87 4.58 -22.43 -7.57
C ARG A 87 3.82 -21.68 -6.48
N GLN A 88 3.24 -20.52 -6.70
CA GLN A 88 2.64 -19.77 -5.58
C GLN A 88 1.11 -19.91 -5.40
N THR A 89 0.39 -20.52 -6.34
CA THR A 89 -1.07 -20.67 -6.21
C THR A 89 -1.46 -21.94 -5.48
N SER A 90 -0.79 -23.08 -5.72
CA SER A 90 -1.13 -24.37 -5.09
C SER A 90 -0.89 -24.40 -3.57
N GLU A 91 0.14 -23.72 -3.06
CA GLU A 91 0.42 -23.64 -1.62
C GLU A 91 -0.58 -22.76 -0.87
N VAL A 92 -1.22 -21.83 -1.60
CA VAL A 92 -2.17 -20.86 -1.03
C VAL A 92 -3.61 -21.37 -1.09
N LEU A 93 -3.90 -22.27 -2.02
CA LEU A 93 -5.20 -22.90 -2.25
C LEU A 93 -5.42 -24.07 -1.28
N ASP A 94 -5.94 -23.76 -0.10
CA ASP A 94 -6.53 -24.77 0.78
C ASP A 94 -7.90 -25.24 0.25
N PRO A 95 -8.44 -26.37 0.74
CA PRO A 95 -9.72 -26.89 0.27
C PRO A 95 -10.86 -25.86 0.32
N GLN A 96 -10.89 -25.03 1.37
CA GLN A 96 -11.90 -23.99 1.53
C GLN A 96 -11.83 -22.91 0.44
N LYS A 97 -10.63 -22.48 0.03
CA LYS A 97 -10.46 -21.53 -1.07
C LYS A 97 -10.80 -22.13 -2.42
N VAL A 98 -10.51 -23.42 -2.63
CA VAL A 98 -10.90 -24.14 -3.85
C VAL A 98 -12.43 -24.23 -3.93
N GLU A 99 -13.09 -24.55 -2.82
CA GLU A 99 -14.56 -24.62 -2.75
C GLU A 99 -15.22 -23.26 -3.01
N ILE A 100 -14.68 -22.17 -2.43
CA ILE A 100 -15.15 -20.80 -2.73
C ILE A 100 -14.94 -20.45 -4.21
N LEU A 101 -13.83 -20.89 -4.82
CA LEU A 101 -13.59 -20.64 -6.25
C LEU A 101 -14.62 -21.36 -7.13
N HIS A 102 -14.93 -22.62 -6.84
CA HIS A 102 -15.98 -23.37 -7.55
C HIS A 102 -17.35 -22.73 -7.36
N PHE A 103 -17.71 -22.37 -6.12
CA PHE A 103 -18.97 -21.69 -5.84
C PHE A 103 -19.13 -20.40 -6.66
N LEU A 104 -18.06 -19.60 -6.78
CA LEU A 104 -18.06 -18.36 -7.55
C LEU A 104 -18.07 -18.56 -9.08
N GLN A 105 -17.75 -19.75 -9.59
CA GLN A 105 -17.95 -20.08 -11.01
C GLN A 105 -19.44 -20.27 -11.31
N ASP A 106 -20.14 -20.98 -10.42
CA ASP A 106 -21.58 -21.24 -10.57
C ASP A 106 -22.44 -20.02 -10.21
N HIS A 107 -21.96 -19.18 -9.29
CA HIS A 107 -22.65 -18.01 -8.76
C HIS A 107 -21.79 -16.75 -8.92
N PRO A 108 -21.61 -16.25 -10.16
CA PRO A 108 -20.86 -15.03 -10.38
C PRO A 108 -21.55 -13.84 -9.70
N ASP A 109 -20.74 -12.92 -9.18
CA ASP A 109 -21.20 -11.75 -8.44
C ASP A 109 -21.91 -12.08 -7.10
N ALA A 110 -21.59 -13.22 -6.48
CA ALA A 110 -22.01 -13.50 -5.12
C ALA A 110 -21.33 -12.56 -4.11
N SER A 111 -22.08 -12.20 -3.08
CA SER A 111 -21.65 -11.42 -1.92
C SER A 111 -21.11 -12.31 -0.81
N VAL A 112 -20.42 -11.71 0.17
CA VAL A 112 -19.94 -12.46 1.36
C VAL A 112 -21.08 -13.19 2.06
N ASN A 113 -22.25 -12.56 2.17
CA ASN A 113 -23.39 -13.12 2.88
C ASN A 113 -23.92 -14.37 2.17
N GLU A 114 -24.07 -14.32 0.85
CA GLU A 114 -24.52 -15.46 0.05
C GLU A 114 -23.53 -16.63 0.13
N ILE A 115 -22.21 -16.34 0.09
CA ILE A 115 -21.17 -17.36 0.25
C ILE A 115 -21.23 -17.99 1.65
N VAL A 116 -21.42 -17.19 2.69
CA VAL A 116 -21.53 -17.67 4.08
C VAL A 116 -22.77 -18.54 4.27
N GLU A 117 -23.91 -18.10 3.74
CA GLU A 117 -25.18 -18.81 3.84
C GLU A 117 -25.14 -20.15 3.10
N GLU A 118 -24.61 -20.19 1.88
CA GLU A 118 -24.59 -21.42 1.08
C GLU A 118 -23.54 -22.42 1.57
N MET A 119 -22.33 -21.95 1.88
CA MET A 119 -21.21 -22.84 2.18
C MET A 119 -21.11 -23.24 3.65
N GLY A 120 -21.92 -22.65 4.54
CA GLY A 120 -21.91 -22.95 5.98
C GLY A 120 -20.60 -22.56 6.70
N PHE A 121 -19.73 -21.78 6.06
CA PHE A 121 -18.49 -21.27 6.65
C PHE A 121 -18.75 -20.06 7.53
N SER A 122 -17.86 -19.83 8.51
CA SER A 122 -17.93 -18.59 9.28
C SER A 122 -17.63 -17.37 8.39
N GLU A 123 -18.28 -16.23 8.68
CA GLU A 123 -18.02 -14.98 7.96
C GLU A 123 -16.52 -14.60 7.99
N TYR A 124 -15.86 -14.80 9.13
CA TYR A 124 -14.42 -14.57 9.26
C TYR A 124 -13.58 -15.42 8.30
N THR A 125 -13.93 -16.70 8.15
CA THR A 125 -13.26 -17.63 7.23
C THR A 125 -13.43 -17.18 5.79
N VAL A 126 -14.66 -16.88 5.38
CA VAL A 126 -14.99 -16.45 4.01
C VAL A 126 -14.27 -15.15 3.66
N VAL A 127 -14.31 -14.14 4.54
CA VAL A 127 -13.64 -12.85 4.31
C VAL A 127 -12.12 -13.03 4.18
N ASN A 128 -11.51 -13.87 5.01
CA ASN A 128 -10.08 -14.14 4.90
C ASN A 128 -9.71 -14.89 3.62
N CYS A 129 -10.48 -15.90 3.25
CA CYS A 129 -10.28 -16.62 1.99
C CYS A 129 -10.39 -15.68 0.79
N LEU A 130 -11.44 -14.86 0.72
CA LEU A 130 -11.64 -13.89 -0.35
C LEU A 130 -10.53 -12.83 -0.39
N ARG A 131 -10.04 -12.39 0.77
CA ARG A 131 -8.89 -11.46 0.84
C ARG A 131 -7.63 -12.07 0.23
N VAL A 132 -7.35 -13.34 0.54
CA VAL A 132 -6.21 -14.06 -0.04
C VAL A 132 -6.41 -14.29 -1.54
N LEU A 133 -7.56 -14.81 -1.96
CA LEU A 133 -7.91 -15.05 -3.36
C LEU A 133 -7.86 -13.77 -4.21
N THR A 134 -8.23 -12.63 -3.64
CA THR A 134 -8.09 -11.31 -4.30
C THR A 134 -6.62 -10.91 -4.41
N ALA A 135 -5.82 -11.11 -3.35
CA ALA A 135 -4.40 -10.76 -3.35
C ALA A 135 -3.61 -11.57 -4.39
N VAL A 136 -3.96 -12.85 -4.58
CA VAL A 136 -3.37 -13.71 -5.62
C VAL A 136 -4.06 -13.59 -6.99
N ARG A 137 -5.00 -12.65 -7.14
CA ARG A 137 -5.70 -12.33 -8.40
C ARG A 137 -6.53 -13.47 -9.01
N LEU A 138 -7.00 -14.39 -8.17
CA LEU A 138 -7.92 -15.46 -8.59
C LEU A 138 -9.37 -15.00 -8.58
N VAL A 139 -9.67 -14.00 -7.74
CA VAL A 139 -11.00 -13.40 -7.63
C VAL A 139 -10.87 -11.87 -7.73
N THR A 140 -11.85 -11.24 -8.35
CA THR A 140 -12.03 -9.79 -8.35
C THR A 140 -13.10 -9.39 -7.36
N LYS A 141 -12.88 -8.25 -6.69
CA LYS A 141 -13.84 -7.63 -5.78
C LYS A 141 -14.37 -6.36 -6.43
N GLN A 142 -15.68 -6.27 -6.60
CA GLN A 142 -16.35 -5.10 -7.19
C GLN A 142 -17.59 -4.70 -6.40
N ARG A 143 -18.13 -3.51 -6.68
CA ARG A 143 -19.42 -3.08 -6.11
C ARG A 143 -20.53 -3.73 -6.93
N GLY A 144 -21.40 -4.46 -6.24
CA GLY A 144 -22.59 -5.05 -6.84
C GLY A 144 -23.72 -4.03 -7.05
N PRO A 145 -24.85 -4.49 -7.60
CA PRO A 145 -26.05 -3.66 -7.73
C PRO A 145 -26.64 -3.32 -6.35
N ALA A 146 -27.25 -2.14 -6.25
CA ALA A 146 -27.96 -1.75 -5.04
C ALA A 146 -29.28 -2.54 -4.92
N LEU A 147 -29.26 -3.62 -4.13
CA LEU A 147 -30.46 -4.45 -3.91
C LEU A 147 -31.45 -3.81 -2.92
N ARG A 148 -30.98 -2.91 -2.04
CA ARG A 148 -31.79 -2.16 -1.06
C ARG A 148 -31.30 -0.72 -0.94
N ARG A 149 -32.10 0.16 -0.31
CA ARG A 149 -31.73 1.55 -0.02
C ARG A 149 -30.50 1.55 0.91
N GLY A 150 -29.33 1.93 0.38
CA GLY A 150 -28.06 1.85 1.12
C GLY A 150 -26.84 1.76 0.20
N VAL A 151 -25.68 1.51 0.80
CA VAL A 151 -24.42 1.31 0.06
C VAL A 151 -24.44 -0.07 -0.60
N PRO A 152 -24.19 -0.18 -1.92
CA PRO A 152 -24.20 -1.47 -2.61
C PRO A 152 -23.16 -2.45 -2.01
N PRO A 153 -23.50 -3.73 -1.86
CA PRO A 153 -22.59 -4.73 -1.30
C PRO A 153 -21.37 -4.94 -2.21
N TYR A 154 -20.30 -5.49 -1.66
CA TYR A 154 -19.21 -6.01 -2.48
C TYR A 154 -19.58 -7.40 -2.97
N VAL A 155 -19.35 -7.63 -4.26
CA VAL A 155 -19.55 -8.90 -4.93
C VAL A 155 -18.24 -9.38 -5.51
N TYR A 156 -18.14 -10.69 -5.67
CA TYR A 156 -16.91 -11.37 -6.06
C TYR A 156 -17.12 -12.18 -7.33
N ARG A 157 -16.12 -12.18 -8.20
CA ARG A 157 -16.13 -12.92 -9.46
C ARG A 157 -14.77 -13.55 -9.72
N THR A 158 -14.75 -14.78 -10.20
CA THR A 158 -13.53 -15.46 -10.64
C THR A 158 -12.87 -14.71 -11.80
N THR A 159 -11.54 -14.71 -11.82
CA THR A 159 -10.77 -14.29 -13.00
C THR A 159 -10.55 -15.48 -13.92
N ALA A 160 -10.15 -15.25 -15.18
CA ALA A 160 -9.75 -16.33 -16.08
C ALA A 160 -8.65 -17.22 -15.49
N HIS A 161 -7.78 -16.66 -14.64
CA HIS A 161 -6.77 -17.44 -13.92
C HIS A 161 -7.37 -18.27 -12.78
N GLY A 162 -8.34 -17.72 -12.05
CA GLY A 162 -9.12 -18.45 -11.05
C GLY A 162 -9.90 -19.61 -11.65
N GLU A 163 -10.50 -19.41 -12.82
CA GLU A 163 -11.27 -20.45 -13.53
C GLU A 163 -10.38 -21.62 -14.00
N ASP A 164 -9.23 -21.32 -14.61
CA ASP A 164 -8.24 -22.32 -15.01
C ASP A 164 -7.72 -23.12 -13.80
N LEU A 165 -7.57 -22.49 -12.63
CA LEU A 165 -7.13 -23.17 -11.42
C LEU A 165 -8.24 -23.99 -10.76
N ALA A 166 -9.47 -23.50 -10.70
CA ALA A 166 -10.61 -24.28 -10.20
C ALA A 166 -10.77 -25.58 -11.01
N GLY A 167 -10.62 -25.52 -12.34
CA GLY A 167 -10.67 -26.71 -13.20
C GLY A 167 -9.51 -27.71 -12.99
N ARG A 168 -8.38 -27.27 -12.43
CA ARG A 168 -7.22 -28.14 -12.12
C ARG A 168 -7.28 -28.78 -10.74
N PHE A 169 -8.06 -28.21 -9.82
CA PHE A 169 -8.28 -28.71 -8.47
C PHE A 169 -9.76 -29.06 -8.30
N PRO A 170 -10.20 -30.25 -8.78
CA PRO A 170 -11.57 -30.68 -8.59
C PRO A 170 -11.88 -30.72 -7.09
N ALA A 171 -13.04 -30.19 -6.69
CA ALA A 171 -13.56 -30.44 -5.36
C ALA A 171 -13.59 -31.96 -5.14
N GLU A 172 -13.03 -32.45 -4.04
CA GLU A 172 -13.12 -33.88 -3.71
C GLU A 172 -14.61 -34.23 -3.68
N ALA A 173 -15.03 -35.11 -4.59
CA ALA A 173 -16.38 -35.64 -4.58
C ALA A 173 -16.57 -36.33 -3.24
N THR A 174 -17.32 -35.70 -2.35
CA THR A 174 -17.80 -36.33 -1.13
C THR A 174 -18.70 -37.49 -1.56
N ALA A 175 -18.14 -38.70 -1.47
CA ALA A 175 -18.84 -39.97 -1.65
C ALA A 175 -19.66 -40.32 -0.41
#